data_AF-A0A7X8EZS1-F1
#
_entry.id   AF-A0A7X8EZS1-F1
#
_cell.length_a   1.000
_cell.length_b   1.000
_cell.length_c   1.000
_cell.angle_alpha   90.00
_cell.angle_beta   90.00
_cell.angle_gamma   90.00
#
_symmetry.space_group_name_H-M   'P 1'
#
loop_
_entity.id
_entity.type
_entity.pdbx_description
1 polymer ?
#
loop_
_entity_poly.entity_id
_entity_poly.type
_entity_poly.pdbx_seq_one_letter_code
_entity_poly.pdbx_strand_id
1 'polypeptide(L)'
;MIFLTVGTQFGFDRLVRAVDNAMEQGLIQEEIFAQIGPGKYLPQHMNYVDFLEKEIFDQKVRQAEIVISHAGIGSLMLAFDHQKPILIVPRQKKFGEVVNDHQVATARKFEELGYVLAAYDTNDIAEKIRHLKTFIPKPRTPRRQGVIDCIATFLSELTG
;
A
#
# COMPACT_ATOMS: atom_id res chain seq x y z
N MET A 1 9.78 -12.97 -1.86
CA MET A 1 8.41 -12.94 -1.29
C MET A 1 7.78 -11.57 -1.45
N ILE A 2 6.52 -11.52 -1.90
CA ILE A 2 5.68 -10.32 -1.89
C ILE A 2 4.82 -10.31 -0.61
N PHE A 3 4.75 -9.17 0.06
CA PHE A 3 3.87 -8.98 1.21
C PHE A 3 2.67 -8.10 0.86
N LEU A 4 1.46 -8.64 0.94
CA LEU A 4 0.21 -7.92 0.73
C LEU A 4 -0.42 -7.54 2.07
N THR A 5 -0.83 -6.29 2.24
CA THR A 5 -1.58 -5.88 3.44
C THR A 5 -2.70 -4.90 3.13
N VAL A 6 -3.88 -5.20 3.67
CA VAL A 6 -5.08 -4.34 3.55
C VAL A 6 -5.37 -3.54 4.83
N GLY A 7 -4.46 -3.57 5.81
CA GLY A 7 -4.66 -2.99 7.13
C GLY A 7 -5.46 -3.91 8.06
N THR A 8 -5.86 -3.37 9.21
CA THR A 8 -6.51 -4.14 10.30
C THR A 8 -8.00 -3.86 10.45
N GLN A 9 -8.46 -2.67 10.05
CA GLN A 9 -9.83 -2.21 10.34
C GLN A 9 -10.86 -2.69 9.31
N PHE A 10 -10.48 -2.78 8.04
CA PHE A 10 -11.41 -3.08 6.95
C PHE A 10 -10.78 -4.04 5.96
N GLY A 11 -11.50 -5.10 5.57
CA GLY A 11 -11.09 -5.98 4.48
C GLY A 11 -11.08 -5.27 3.13
N PHE A 12 -10.40 -5.86 2.15
CA PHE A 12 -10.30 -5.31 0.79
C PHE A 12 -10.40 -6.42 -0.26
N ASP A 13 -11.56 -7.06 -0.30
CA ASP A 13 -11.82 -8.23 -1.15
C ASP A 13 -11.44 -8.02 -2.61
N ARG A 14 -11.64 -6.83 -3.18
CA ARG A 14 -11.24 -6.54 -4.57
C ARG A 14 -9.74 -6.70 -4.79
N LEU A 15 -8.90 -6.18 -3.89
CA LEU A 15 -7.45 -6.32 -4.00
C LEU A 15 -7.03 -7.78 -3.81
N VAL A 16 -7.51 -8.41 -2.74
CA VAL A 16 -7.14 -9.79 -2.39
C VAL A 16 -7.53 -10.74 -3.53
N ARG A 17 -8.75 -10.63 -4.05
CA ARG A 17 -9.24 -11.43 -5.17
C ARG A 17 -8.49 -11.17 -6.46
N ALA A 18 -8.18 -9.92 -6.78
CA ALA A 18 -7.45 -9.60 -7.99
C ALA A 18 -6.05 -10.22 -8.01
N VAL A 19 -5.37 -10.21 -6.86
CA VAL A 19 -4.05 -10.83 -6.71
C VAL A 19 -4.15 -12.35 -6.76
N ASP A 20 -5.13 -12.95 -6.07
CA ASP A 20 -5.35 -14.40 -6.10
C ASP A 20 -5.63 -14.91 -7.52
N ASN A 21 -6.53 -14.23 -8.25
CA ASN A 21 -6.85 -14.55 -9.64
C ASN A 21 -5.63 -14.41 -10.57
N ALA A 22 -4.78 -13.40 -10.34
CA ALA A 22 -3.57 -13.22 -11.14
C ALA A 22 -2.54 -14.34 -10.88
N MET A 23 -2.52 -14.91 -9.67
CA MET A 23 -1.71 -16.10 -9.36
C MET A 23 -2.30 -17.35 -10.02
N GLU A 24 -3.62 -17.55 -9.94
CA GLU A 24 -4.32 -18.65 -10.63
C GLU A 24 -4.01 -18.67 -12.14
N GLN A 25 -3.97 -17.48 -12.76
CA GLN A 25 -3.66 -17.31 -14.19
C GLN A 25 -2.15 -17.41 -14.52
N GLY A 26 -1.28 -17.59 -13.52
CA GLY A 26 0.18 -17.64 -13.71
C GLY A 26 0.83 -16.30 -14.09
N LEU A 27 0.09 -15.18 -13.96
CA LEU A 27 0.59 -13.83 -14.23
C LEU A 27 1.52 -13.32 -13.12
N ILE A 28 1.34 -13.86 -11.91
CA ILE A 28 2.18 -13.68 -10.72
C ILE A 28 2.63 -15.07 -10.29
N GLN A 29 3.94 -15.26 -10.16
CA GLN A 29 4.55 -16.56 -9.80
C GLN A 29 5.34 -16.47 -8.49
N GLU A 30 5.48 -15.27 -7.95
CA GLU A 30 6.13 -14.99 -6.70
C GLU A 30 5.31 -15.52 -5.53
N GLU A 31 5.99 -16.03 -4.51
CA GLU A 31 5.33 -16.38 -3.24
C GLU A 31 4.74 -15.10 -2.59
N ILE A 32 3.45 -15.15 -2.30
CA ILE A 32 2.71 -14.07 -1.63
C ILE A 32 2.28 -14.51 -0.23
N PHE A 33 2.55 -13.64 0.74
CA PHE A 33 1.97 -13.70 2.07
C PHE A 33 1.06 -12.48 2.29
N ALA A 34 -0.19 -12.70 2.67
CA ALA A 34 -1.20 -11.66 2.77
C ALA A 34 -1.72 -11.48 4.20
N GLN A 35 -1.84 -10.22 4.63
CA GLN A 35 -2.72 -9.81 5.73
C GLN A 35 -4.02 -9.25 5.13
N ILE A 36 -5.12 -9.98 5.28
CA ILE A 36 -6.38 -9.71 4.56
C ILE A 36 -7.46 -8.98 5.37
N GLY A 37 -7.25 -8.78 6.68
CA GLY A 37 -8.19 -8.06 7.54
C GLY A 37 -9.59 -8.71 7.56
N PRO A 38 -10.61 -7.98 8.07
CA PRO A 38 -11.99 -8.48 8.09
C PRO A 38 -12.64 -8.33 6.70
N GLY A 39 -12.40 -9.31 5.82
CA GLY A 39 -12.98 -9.42 4.47
C GLY A 39 -13.93 -10.62 4.33
N LYS A 40 -14.62 -10.73 3.19
CA LYS A 40 -15.46 -11.91 2.89
C LYS A 40 -14.76 -12.91 1.97
N TYR A 41 -13.78 -12.44 1.20
CA TYR A 41 -13.07 -13.28 0.25
C TYR A 41 -11.85 -13.93 0.91
N LEU A 42 -11.74 -15.26 0.78
CA LEU A 42 -10.60 -16.04 1.24
C LEU A 42 -9.78 -16.49 0.02
N PRO A 43 -8.49 -16.15 -0.06
CA PRO A 43 -7.65 -16.53 -1.19
C PRO A 43 -7.32 -18.02 -1.18
N GLN A 44 -7.09 -18.59 -2.37
CA GLN A 44 -6.81 -20.02 -2.56
C GLN A 44 -5.38 -20.29 -3.06
N HIS A 45 -4.72 -19.27 -3.62
CA HIS A 45 -3.44 -19.39 -4.31
C HIS A 45 -2.30 -18.69 -3.57
N MET A 46 -2.57 -18.08 -2.41
CA MET A 46 -1.57 -17.44 -1.55
C MET A 46 -1.78 -17.74 -0.06
N ASN A 47 -0.69 -17.69 0.69
CA ASN A 47 -0.73 -17.81 2.14
C ASN A 47 -1.31 -16.52 2.76
N TYR A 48 -2.17 -16.64 3.76
CA TYR A 48 -2.79 -15.48 4.37
C TYR A 48 -3.07 -15.64 5.87
N VAL A 49 -3.25 -14.49 6.51
CA VAL A 49 -3.79 -14.35 7.88
C VAL A 49 -4.71 -13.13 7.92
N ASP A 50 -5.67 -13.15 8.84
CA ASP A 50 -6.58 -12.01 9.01
C ASP A 50 -5.86 -10.83 9.69
N PHE A 51 -5.01 -11.14 10.67
CA PHE A 51 -4.34 -10.18 11.52
C PHE A 51 -2.88 -10.56 11.79
N LEU A 52 -2.04 -9.54 11.89
CA LEU A 52 -0.65 -9.65 12.35
C LEU A 52 -0.44 -8.65 13.48
N GLU A 53 0.22 -9.11 14.54
CA GLU A 53 0.80 -8.23 15.55
C GLU A 53 1.90 -7.36 14.94
N LYS A 54 2.14 -6.20 15.55
CA LYS A 54 3.03 -5.17 15.00
C LYS A 54 4.42 -5.71 14.71
N GLU A 55 5.00 -6.46 15.64
CA GLU A 55 6.35 -7.00 15.53
C GLU A 55 6.48 -7.93 14.31
N ILE A 56 5.48 -8.80 14.09
CA ILE A 56 5.45 -9.74 12.97
C ILE A 56 5.18 -8.98 11.66
N PHE A 57 4.26 -8.01 11.68
CA PHE A 57 4.00 -7.13 10.54
C PHE A 57 5.27 -6.43 10.06
N ASP A 58 6.01 -5.81 10.99
CA ASP A 58 7.25 -5.12 10.66
C ASP A 58 8.32 -6.09 10.12
N GLN A 59 8.38 -7.31 10.67
CA GLN A 59 9.26 -8.36 10.13
C GLN A 59 8.88 -8.74 8.70
N LYS A 60 7.59 -8.92 8.41
CA LYS A 60 7.10 -9.24 7.06
C LYS A 60 7.43 -8.14 6.06
N VAL A 61 7.27 -6.86 6.43
CA VAL A 61 7.67 -5.73 5.59
C VAL A 61 9.19 -5.72 5.35
N ARG A 62 10.02 -5.95 6.38
CA ARG A 62 11.48 -6.01 6.23
C ARG A 62 11.95 -7.16 5.33
N GLN A 63 11.29 -8.31 5.40
CA GLN A 63 11.62 -9.48 4.60
C GLN A 63 11.06 -9.42 3.17
N ALA A 64 10.03 -8.60 2.94
CA ALA A 64 9.43 -8.47 1.62
C ALA A 64 10.41 -7.85 0.61
N GLU A 65 10.34 -8.37 -0.62
CA GLU A 65 10.97 -7.74 -1.79
C GLU A 65 10.07 -6.63 -2.36
N ILE A 66 8.76 -6.87 -2.32
CA ILE A 66 7.71 -5.94 -2.76
C ILE A 66 6.61 -5.94 -1.72
N VAL A 67 6.09 -4.75 -1.41
CA VAL A 67 4.88 -4.58 -0.60
C VAL A 67 3.70 -4.19 -1.49
N ILE A 68 2.52 -4.76 -1.27
CA ILE A 68 1.26 -4.35 -1.90
C ILE A 68 0.34 -3.80 -0.82
N SER A 69 -0.19 -2.59 -0.98
CA SER A 69 -1.07 -1.97 0.01
C SER A 69 -2.09 -1.01 -0.60
N HIS A 70 -3.07 -0.59 0.20
CA HIS A 70 -4.20 0.25 -0.20
C HIS A 70 -4.00 1.76 0.03
N ALA A 71 -2.74 2.23 0.05
CA ALA A 71 -2.37 3.59 0.51
C ALA A 71 -2.55 3.82 2.02
N GLY A 72 -2.58 2.75 2.83
CA GLY A 72 -2.53 2.88 4.29
C GLY A 72 -1.24 3.56 4.72
N ILE A 73 -1.34 4.69 5.44
CA ILE A 73 -0.17 5.54 5.75
C ILE A 73 0.90 4.79 6.54
N GLY A 74 0.52 3.91 7.47
CA GLY A 74 1.46 3.14 8.29
C GLY A 74 2.31 2.18 7.45
N SER A 75 1.67 1.40 6.57
CA SER A 75 2.36 0.49 5.66
C SER A 75 3.26 1.25 4.68
N LEU A 76 2.79 2.40 4.20
CA LEU A 76 3.55 3.27 3.30
C LEU A 76 4.81 3.83 3.97
N MET A 77 4.69 4.36 5.19
CA MET A 77 5.83 4.88 5.95
C MET A 77 6.86 3.78 6.23
N LEU A 78 6.39 2.62 6.69
CA LEU A 78 7.29 1.52 7.02
C LEU A 78 8.03 0.97 5.80
N ALA A 79 7.36 0.90 4.64
CA ALA A 79 8.00 0.57 3.38
C ALA A 79 9.08 1.60 3.01
N PHE A 80 8.82 2.90 3.19
CA PHE A 80 9.81 3.94 2.95
C PHE A 80 11.01 3.86 3.87
N ASP A 81 10.79 3.66 5.18
CA ASP A 81 11.86 3.55 6.18
C ASP A 81 12.80 2.37 5.90
N HIS A 82 12.27 1.31 5.28
CA HIS A 82 13.02 0.12 4.87
C HIS A 82 13.37 0.07 3.38
N GLN A 83 13.18 1.18 2.65
CA GLN A 83 13.48 1.31 1.22
C GLN A 83 12.86 0.19 0.36
N LYS A 84 11.64 -0.23 0.72
CA LYS A 84 10.91 -1.29 0.04
C LYS A 84 10.12 -0.74 -1.14
N PRO A 85 10.29 -1.30 -2.36
CA PRO A 85 9.36 -1.07 -3.45
C PRO A 85 7.92 -1.39 -3.01
N ILE A 86 7.00 -0.47 -3.30
CA ILE A 86 5.60 -0.62 -2.90
C ILE A 86 4.65 -0.34 -4.07
N LEU A 87 3.70 -1.26 -4.25
CA LEU A 87 2.54 -1.11 -5.12
C LEU A 87 1.37 -0.58 -4.30
N ILE A 88 0.82 0.56 -4.71
CA ILE A 88 -0.39 1.11 -4.13
C ILE A 88 -1.60 0.80 -5.00
N VAL A 89 -2.57 0.11 -4.42
CA VAL A 89 -3.89 -0.14 -5.04
C VAL A 89 -4.94 0.60 -4.23
N PRO A 90 -5.29 1.85 -4.57
CA PRO A 90 -6.20 2.64 -3.73
C PRO A 90 -7.61 2.03 -3.73
N ARG A 91 -8.29 2.16 -2.59
CA ARG A 91 -9.75 1.98 -2.55
C ARG A 91 -10.41 3.08 -3.37
N GLN A 92 -11.52 2.75 -4.04
CA GLN A 92 -12.25 3.71 -4.87
C GLN A 92 -13.70 3.80 -4.46
N LYS A 93 -14.23 5.02 -4.49
CA LYS A 93 -15.63 5.32 -4.18
C LYS A 93 -16.58 4.55 -5.09
N LYS A 94 -16.22 4.40 -6.37
CA LYS A 94 -17.04 3.70 -7.38
C LYS A 94 -17.30 2.23 -7.03
N PHE A 95 -16.48 1.61 -6.18
CA PHE A 95 -16.65 0.24 -5.71
C PHE A 95 -17.26 0.15 -4.30
N GLY A 96 -17.66 1.27 -3.70
CA GLY A 96 -18.23 1.32 -2.34
C GLY A 96 -17.22 1.06 -1.23
N GLU A 97 -15.92 1.14 -1.52
CA GLU A 97 -14.84 0.75 -0.59
C GLU A 97 -14.44 1.89 0.36
N VAL A 98 -14.73 3.13 -0.04
CA VAL A 98 -14.33 4.35 0.64
C VAL A 98 -15.32 5.47 0.30
N VAL A 99 -15.52 6.40 1.21
CA VAL A 99 -16.51 7.49 1.06
C VAL A 99 -16.17 8.49 -0.06
N ASN A 100 -14.88 8.65 -0.35
CA ASN A 100 -14.36 9.52 -1.41
C ASN A 100 -13.00 9.01 -1.92
N ASP A 101 -12.56 9.52 -3.07
CA ASP A 101 -11.34 9.05 -3.74
C ASP A 101 -10.04 9.66 -3.18
N HIS A 102 -9.99 10.01 -1.88
CA HIS A 102 -8.79 10.58 -1.26
C HIS A 102 -7.58 9.64 -1.36
N GLN A 103 -7.79 8.31 -1.32
CA GLN A 103 -6.72 7.33 -1.49
C GLN A 103 -6.16 7.36 -2.92
N VAL A 104 -7.00 7.59 -3.93
CA VAL A 104 -6.58 7.75 -5.33
C VAL A 104 -5.72 9.01 -5.49
N ALA A 105 -6.18 10.14 -4.93
CA ALA A 105 -5.42 11.38 -4.96
C ALA A 105 -4.05 11.23 -4.26
N THR A 106 -4.02 10.53 -3.12
CA THR A 106 -2.80 10.22 -2.39
C THR A 106 -1.86 9.34 -3.21
N ALA A 107 -2.36 8.25 -3.79
CA ALA A 107 -1.56 7.35 -4.63
C ALA A 107 -0.93 8.09 -5.82
N ARG A 108 -1.70 8.91 -6.54
CA ARG A 108 -1.21 9.75 -7.64
C ARG A 108 -0.07 10.65 -7.19
N LYS A 109 -0.24 11.33 -6.04
CA LYS A 109 0.78 12.25 -5.55
C LYS A 109 2.10 11.55 -5.23
N PHE A 110 2.05 10.38 -4.59
CA PHE A 110 3.25 9.61 -4.27
C PHE A 110 3.90 9.01 -5.53
N GLU A 111 3.10 8.61 -6.52
CA GLU A 111 3.57 8.11 -7.81
C GLU A 111 4.26 9.21 -8.62
N GLU A 112 3.66 10.40 -8.74
CA GLU A 112 4.25 11.58 -9.40
C GLU A 112 5.61 11.98 -8.79
N LEU A 113 5.73 11.86 -7.46
CA LEU A 113 6.98 12.15 -6.77
C LEU A 113 8.04 11.06 -6.97
N GLY A 114 7.68 9.90 -7.51
CA GLY A 114 8.58 8.77 -7.76
C GLY A 114 8.85 7.93 -6.51
N TYR A 115 7.92 7.94 -5.55
CA TYR A 115 8.06 7.16 -4.32
C TYR A 115 7.44 5.77 -4.41
N VAL A 116 6.40 5.61 -5.23
CA VAL A 116 5.63 4.36 -5.37
C VAL A 116 5.25 4.13 -6.82
N LEU A 117 4.81 2.92 -7.15
CA LEU A 117 3.94 2.69 -8.31
C LEU A 117 2.50 2.50 -7.82
N ALA A 118 1.52 2.90 -8.63
CA ALA A 118 0.12 2.68 -8.34
C ALA A 118 -0.59 1.87 -9.43
N ALA A 119 -1.54 1.03 -9.03
CA ALA A 119 -2.48 0.35 -9.92
C ALA A 119 -3.90 0.83 -9.59
N TYR A 120 -4.50 1.59 -10.52
CA TYR A 120 -5.86 2.11 -10.37
C TYR A 120 -6.91 1.13 -10.93
N ASP A 121 -6.49 0.24 -11.83
CA ASP A 121 -7.24 -0.93 -12.24
C ASP A 121 -6.56 -2.20 -11.69
N THR A 122 -7.36 -3.18 -11.29
CA THR A 122 -6.84 -4.47 -10.82
C THR A 122 -6.12 -5.27 -11.90
N ASN A 123 -6.48 -5.05 -13.17
CA ASN A 123 -5.84 -5.72 -14.31
C ASN A 123 -4.37 -5.30 -14.48
N ASP A 124 -4.00 -4.11 -13.97
CA ASP A 124 -2.64 -3.59 -14.06
C ASP A 124 -1.72 -4.17 -12.98
N ILE A 125 -2.24 -4.88 -11.97
CA ILE A 125 -1.46 -5.31 -10.79
C ILE A 125 -0.26 -6.18 -11.19
N ALA A 126 -0.48 -7.21 -12.01
CA ALA A 126 0.59 -8.13 -12.41
C ALA A 126 1.69 -7.41 -13.22
N GLU A 127 1.28 -6.47 -14.08
CA GLU A 127 2.16 -5.59 -14.85
C GLU A 127 3.04 -4.74 -13.90
N LYS A 128 2.40 -4.02 -12.98
CA LYS A 128 3.09 -3.14 -12.03
C LYS A 128 4.01 -3.90 -11.08
N ILE A 129 3.68 -5.13 -10.68
CA ILE A 129 4.57 -5.99 -9.88
C ILE A 129 5.85 -6.30 -10.64
N ARG A 130 5.77 -6.59 -11.95
CA ARG A 130 6.97 -6.80 -12.78
C ARG A 130 7.83 -5.55 -12.84
N HIS A 131 7.21 -4.38 -13.05
CA HIS A 131 7.92 -3.11 -13.05
C HIS A 131 8.56 -2.76 -11.70
N LEU A 132 7.96 -3.17 -10.59
CA LEU A 132 8.52 -2.92 -9.25
C LEU A 132 9.84 -3.63 -8.99
N LYS A 133 10.14 -4.74 -9.68
CA LYS A 133 11.41 -5.47 -9.52
C LYS A 133 12.63 -4.62 -9.88
N THR A 134 12.46 -3.67 -10.80
CA THR A 134 13.51 -2.73 -11.24
C THR A 134 13.28 -1.31 -10.73
N PHE A 135 12.22 -1.07 -9.97
CA PHE A 135 11.88 0.24 -9.45
C PHE A 135 12.70 0.54 -8.20
N ILE A 136 13.39 1.68 -8.21
CA ILE A 136 14.11 2.20 -7.04
C ILE A 136 13.33 3.42 -6.54
N PRO A 137 12.64 3.32 -5.38
CA PRO A 137 11.94 4.45 -4.79
C PRO A 137 12.89 5.63 -4.54
N LYS A 138 12.46 6.85 -4.87
CA LYS A 138 13.25 8.02 -4.47
C LYS A 138 13.34 8.09 -2.94
N PRO A 139 14.53 8.39 -2.38
CA PRO A 139 14.66 8.57 -0.94
C PRO A 139 13.80 9.74 -0.50
N ARG A 140 12.99 9.53 0.54
CA ARG A 140 12.20 10.60 1.12
C ARG A 140 13.04 11.38 2.11
N THR A 141 13.17 12.69 1.90
CA THR A 141 13.76 13.59 2.89
C THR A 141 12.65 14.21 3.75
N PRO A 142 12.60 13.94 5.07
CA PRO A 142 11.59 14.53 5.94
C PRO A 142 11.75 16.06 6.00
N ARG A 143 10.72 16.81 5.57
CA ARG A 143 10.71 18.28 5.65
C ARG A 143 10.19 18.73 7.02
N ARG A 144 10.96 18.49 8.08
CA ARG A 144 10.57 18.81 9.48
C ARG A 144 10.26 20.30 9.66
N GLN A 145 11.11 21.17 9.13
CA GLN A 145 10.96 22.62 9.26
C GLN A 145 9.63 23.12 8.67
N GLY A 146 9.25 22.63 7.48
CA GLY A 146 7.99 23.04 6.86
C GLY A 146 6.75 22.66 7.65
N VAL A 147 6.80 21.58 8.45
CA VAL A 147 5.71 21.23 9.37
C VAL A 147 5.68 22.18 10.56
N ILE A 148 6.85 22.49 11.14
CA ILE A 148 6.99 23.46 12.24
C ILE A 148 6.45 24.82 11.80
N ASP A 149 6.86 25.31 10.63
CA ASP A 149 6.46 26.61 10.09
C ASP A 149 4.94 26.68 9.86
N CYS A 150 4.34 25.60 9.34
CA CYS A 150 2.90 25.51 9.14
C CYS A 150 2.13 25.57 10.47
N ILE A 151 2.56 24.82 11.48
CA ILE A 151 1.94 24.83 12.82
C ILE A 151 2.11 26.22 13.45
N ALA A 152 3.31 26.81 13.36
CA ALA A 152 3.58 28.14 13.90
C ALA A 152 2.71 29.22 13.25
N THR A 153 2.51 29.15 11.94
CA THR A 153 1.64 30.07 11.19
C THR A 153 0.20 29.94 11.67
N PHE A 154 -0.35 28.72 11.73
CA PHE A 154 -1.70 28.47 12.22
C PHE A 154 -1.93 28.97 13.65
N LEU A 155 -0.96 28.75 14.55
CA LEU A 155 -1.05 29.25 15.93
C LEU A 155 -1.03 30.78 15.99
N SER A 156 -0.26 31.43 15.13
CA SER A 156 -0.18 32.90 15.06
C SER A 156 -1.48 33.52 14.54
N GLU A 157 -2.17 32.85 13.62
CA GLU A 157 -3.48 33.27 13.10
C GLU A 157 -4.61 33.14 14.13
N LEU A 158 -4.45 32.30 15.17
CA LEU A 158 -5.43 32.12 16.25
C LEU A 158 -5.23 33.09 17.42
N THR A 159 -4.05 33.66 17.56
CA THR A 159 -3.68 34.56 18.68
C THR A 159 -3.62 36.04 18.29
N GLY A 160 -3.78 36.36 17.00
CA GLY A 160 -3.92 37.72 16.47
C GLY A 160 -5.36 38.09 16.19
#